data_AF-A0A199AWL1-F1
#
_entry.id   AF-A0A199AWL1-F1
#
_cell.length_a   1.000
_cell.length_b   1.000
_cell.length_c   1.000
_cell.angle_alpha   90.00
_cell.angle_beta   90.00
_cell.angle_gamma   90.00
#
_symmetry.space_group_name_H-M   'P 1'
#
loop_
_entity.id
_entity.type
_entity.pdbx_description
1 polymer ?
#
loop_
_entity_poly.entity_id
_entity_poly.type
_entity_poly.pdbx_seq_one_letter_code
_entity_poly.pdbx_strand_id
1 'polypeptide(L)'
;MTFNDASTLWTDYHLTKEVVGDGTAAPGGTVTFRTTVSGAGALVGRIDDFHPAGFELVRARESVWYLVGGQTWSTVTDDVIRDSATNSVRHSGAGWTTAGNAKATLETTYRVPDDATPGDVLNTGAATTLVLASGRKVANPINTCVTIREPNPAEAVTGSLEGLGLGSLTSGSSALGDIGADPAVFSADLINNIDVGQLIGAVAGS
;
A
#
# COMPACT_ATOMS: atom_id res chain seq x y z
N MET A 1 5.12 -22.11 2.65
CA MET A 1 5.59 -23.28 1.88
C MET A 1 6.96 -23.70 2.38
N THR A 2 7.13 -24.99 2.70
CA THR A 2 8.45 -25.59 2.92
C THR A 2 8.85 -26.36 1.67
N PHE A 3 10.13 -26.31 1.29
CA PHE A 3 10.65 -27.06 0.15
C PHE A 3 12.07 -27.56 0.43
N ASN A 4 12.33 -28.80 0.01
CA ASN A 4 13.56 -29.54 0.27
C ASN A 4 13.82 -30.57 -0.84
N ASP A 5 14.17 -30.08 -2.03
CA ASP A 5 14.48 -30.92 -3.19
C ASP A 5 15.97 -30.82 -3.59
N ALA A 6 16.34 -31.44 -4.71
CA ALA A 6 17.72 -31.46 -5.19
C ALA A 6 18.32 -30.04 -5.36
N SER A 7 17.49 -29.04 -5.67
CA SER A 7 17.92 -27.65 -5.81
C SER A 7 18.32 -27.01 -4.47
N THR A 8 17.90 -27.60 -3.36
CA THR A 8 18.23 -27.23 -1.97
C THR A 8 19.20 -28.21 -1.31
N LEU A 9 19.74 -29.18 -2.06
CA LEU A 9 20.51 -30.30 -1.51
C LEU A 9 19.77 -31.03 -0.38
N TRP A 10 18.44 -31.15 -0.51
CA TRP A 10 17.55 -31.77 0.48
C TRP A 10 17.57 -31.12 1.87
N THR A 11 17.99 -29.86 1.97
CA THR A 11 17.87 -29.06 3.21
C THR A 11 16.61 -28.21 3.17
N ASP A 12 16.00 -27.98 4.34
CA ASP A 12 14.73 -27.27 4.42
C ASP A 12 14.91 -25.77 4.16
N TYR A 13 14.07 -25.25 3.27
CA TYR A 13 13.85 -23.83 3.07
C TYR A 13 12.37 -23.51 3.25
N HIS A 14 12.13 -22.28 3.71
CA HIS A 14 10.79 -21.77 3.94
C HIS A 14 10.58 -20.51 3.12
N LEU A 15 9.55 -20.53 2.29
CA LEU A 15 8.94 -19.36 1.68
C LEU A 15 7.66 -19.04 2.46
N THR A 16 7.61 -17.87 3.06
CA THR A 16 6.46 -17.40 3.85
C THR A 16 6.00 -16.05 3.33
N LYS A 17 4.70 -15.79 3.47
CA LYS A 17 4.09 -14.51 3.14
C LYS A 17 3.07 -14.18 4.22
N GLU A 18 3.01 -12.91 4.60
CA GLU A 18 2.06 -12.40 5.59
C GLU A 18 1.54 -11.02 5.14
N VAL A 19 0.34 -10.66 5.61
CA VAL A 19 -0.12 -9.28 5.57
C VAL A 19 0.44 -8.58 6.80
N VAL A 20 1.10 -7.45 6.60
CA VAL A 20 1.57 -6.61 7.72
C VAL A 20 0.37 -5.85 8.27
N GLY A 21 -0.02 -6.15 9.50
CA GLY A 21 -1.18 -5.55 10.16
C GLY A 21 -2.25 -6.59 10.49
N ASP A 22 -3.52 -6.18 10.43
CA ASP A 22 -4.68 -7.00 10.80
C ASP A 22 -5.25 -7.87 9.67
N GLY A 23 -4.66 -7.78 8.47
CA GLY A 23 -5.13 -8.54 7.31
C GLY A 23 -6.29 -7.88 6.56
N THR A 24 -6.63 -6.62 6.85
CA THR A 24 -7.73 -5.91 6.18
C THR A 24 -7.26 -4.65 5.46
N ALA A 25 -8.00 -4.26 4.42
CA ALA A 25 -7.82 -2.97 3.75
C ALA A 25 -9.14 -2.49 3.15
N ALA A 26 -9.36 -1.17 3.10
CA ALA A 26 -10.51 -0.59 2.40
C ALA A 26 -10.18 -0.25 0.95
N PRO A 27 -11.19 -0.12 0.07
CA PRO A 27 -11.04 0.49 -1.25
C PRO A 27 -10.30 1.83 -1.17
N GLY A 28 -9.38 2.08 -2.10
CA GLY A 28 -8.52 3.28 -2.13
C GLY A 28 -7.44 3.34 -1.03
N GLY A 29 -7.52 2.49 -0.01
CA GLY A 29 -6.52 2.36 1.05
C GLY A 29 -5.27 1.59 0.59
N THR A 30 -4.40 1.25 1.55
CA THR A 30 -3.19 0.47 1.25
C THR A 30 -3.11 -0.81 2.06
N VAL A 31 -2.58 -1.87 1.46
CA VAL A 31 -2.19 -3.11 2.13
C VAL A 31 -0.69 -3.34 1.95
N THR A 32 -0.03 -3.92 2.94
CA THR A 32 1.38 -4.30 2.85
C THR A 32 1.54 -5.80 3.02
N PHE A 33 2.24 -6.44 2.09
CA PHE A 33 2.62 -7.84 2.18
C PHE A 33 4.11 -7.98 2.48
N ARG A 34 4.48 -8.94 3.32
CA ARG A 34 5.86 -9.30 3.60
C ARG A 34 6.12 -10.73 3.16
N THR A 35 6.96 -10.89 2.15
CA THR A 35 7.43 -12.18 1.65
C THR A 35 8.83 -12.43 2.19
N THR A 36 9.02 -13.56 2.90
CA THR A 36 10.27 -13.91 3.56
C THR A 36 10.76 -15.29 3.11
N VAL A 37 12.04 -15.36 2.77
CA VAL A 37 12.77 -16.59 2.47
C VAL A 37 13.80 -16.84 3.56
N SER A 38 13.83 -18.06 4.08
CA SER A 38 14.78 -18.51 5.10
C SER A 38 15.16 -19.98 4.87
N GLY A 39 16.29 -20.42 5.41
CA GLY A 39 16.72 -21.81 5.30
C GLY A 39 18.17 -22.02 5.67
N ALA A 40 18.75 -23.13 5.20
CA ALA A 40 20.04 -23.64 5.67
C ALA A 40 21.30 -22.98 5.08
N GLY A 41 21.20 -21.81 4.42
CA GLY A 41 22.35 -21.01 4.01
C GLY A 41 22.55 -20.76 2.52
N ALA A 42 21.69 -21.28 1.65
CA ALA A 42 21.74 -20.97 0.22
C ALA A 42 21.45 -19.48 -0.03
N LEU A 43 22.02 -18.98 -1.13
CA LEU A 43 21.81 -17.62 -1.57
C LEU A 43 20.49 -17.49 -2.31
N VAL A 44 19.63 -16.58 -1.85
CA VAL A 44 18.39 -16.20 -2.53
C VAL A 44 18.75 -15.20 -3.62
N GLY A 45 18.46 -15.54 -4.88
CA GLY A 45 18.71 -14.64 -6.02
C GLY A 45 17.51 -13.80 -6.41
N ARG A 46 16.31 -14.20 -5.97
CA ARG A 46 15.04 -13.61 -6.41
C ARG A 46 13.93 -13.88 -5.40
N ILE A 47 13.09 -12.87 -5.18
CA ILE A 47 11.81 -12.97 -4.48
C ILE A 47 10.74 -12.38 -5.38
N ASP A 48 9.61 -13.07 -5.50
CA ASP A 48 8.42 -12.61 -6.20
C ASP A 48 7.25 -12.53 -5.22
N ASP A 49 6.49 -11.45 -5.35
CA ASP A 49 5.26 -11.18 -4.63
C ASP A 49 4.11 -11.16 -5.65
N PHE A 50 3.17 -12.12 -5.54
CA PHE A 50 1.96 -12.11 -6.35
C PHE A 50 0.85 -11.40 -5.57
N HIS A 51 0.35 -10.29 -6.11
CA HIS A 51 -0.69 -9.47 -5.49
C HIS A 51 -2.05 -9.69 -6.18
N PRO A 52 -3.17 -9.30 -5.56
CA PRO A 52 -4.47 -9.39 -6.22
C PRO A 52 -4.54 -8.51 -7.48
N ALA A 53 -5.43 -8.86 -8.40
CA ALA A 53 -5.66 -8.09 -9.62
C ALA A 53 -6.13 -6.66 -9.29
N GLY A 54 -5.68 -5.67 -10.06
CA GLY A 54 -6.02 -4.26 -9.89
C GLY A 54 -5.20 -3.53 -8.82
N PHE A 55 -4.50 -4.25 -7.92
CA PHE A 55 -3.69 -3.60 -6.89
C PHE A 55 -2.46 -2.94 -7.51
N GLU A 56 -2.19 -1.69 -7.12
CA GLU A 56 -1.11 -0.89 -7.68
C GLU A 56 0.05 -0.74 -6.69
N LEU A 57 1.28 -1.03 -7.11
CA LEU A 57 2.44 -0.93 -6.24
C LEU A 57 2.73 0.54 -5.86
N VAL A 58 2.70 0.82 -4.56
CA VAL A 58 3.04 2.12 -3.96
C VAL A 58 4.48 2.15 -3.48
N ARG A 59 4.95 1.06 -2.85
CA ARG A 59 6.29 0.98 -2.27
C ARG A 59 6.79 -0.45 -2.26
N ALA A 60 8.07 -0.64 -2.52
CA ALA A 60 8.77 -1.87 -2.18
C ALA A 60 10.01 -1.55 -1.33
N ARG A 61 10.25 -2.38 -0.32
CA ARG A 61 11.49 -2.36 0.47
C ARG A 61 11.97 -3.77 0.72
N GLU A 62 13.27 -3.95 0.82
CA GLU A 62 13.87 -5.22 1.13
C GLU A 62 14.61 -5.18 2.46
N SER A 63 14.71 -6.35 3.10
CA SER A 63 15.65 -6.59 4.18
C SER A 63 16.40 -7.88 3.91
N VAL A 64 17.68 -7.72 3.61
CA VAL A 64 18.60 -8.80 3.22
C VAL A 64 19.91 -8.60 3.95
N TRP A 65 20.66 -9.69 4.16
CA TRP A 65 21.97 -9.61 4.80
C TRP A 65 23.05 -9.25 3.77
N TYR A 66 23.71 -8.11 3.99
CA TYR A 66 24.91 -7.71 3.25
C TYR A 66 26.17 -8.07 4.04
N LEU A 67 27.24 -8.49 3.33
CA LEU A 67 28.53 -8.81 3.93
C LEU A 67 29.11 -7.63 4.74
N VAL A 68 28.77 -6.40 4.33
CA VAL A 68 29.11 -5.15 5.02
C VAL A 68 27.79 -4.45 5.37
N GLY A 69 27.59 -4.11 6.65
CA GLY A 69 26.39 -3.42 7.14
C GLY A 69 25.28 -4.31 7.71
N GLY A 70 25.40 -5.64 7.59
CA GLY A 70 24.44 -6.58 8.18
C GLY A 70 23.07 -6.55 7.50
N GLN A 71 22.02 -6.88 8.24
CA GLN A 71 20.65 -6.88 7.73
C GLN A 71 19.92 -5.59 8.14
N THR A 72 19.62 -4.76 7.14
CA THR A 72 18.88 -3.50 7.30
C THR A 72 17.76 -3.44 6.26
N TRP A 73 16.82 -2.51 6.44
CA TRP A 73 15.80 -2.21 5.43
C TRP A 73 16.30 -1.17 4.43
N SER A 74 16.03 -1.40 3.14
CA SER A 74 16.32 -0.49 2.05
C SER A 74 15.11 -0.37 1.13
N THR A 75 14.80 0.84 0.65
CA THR A 75 13.76 1.04 -0.37
C THR A 75 14.26 0.56 -1.73
N VAL A 76 13.45 -0.24 -2.43
CA VAL A 76 13.78 -0.82 -3.74
C VAL A 76 12.63 -0.65 -4.74
N THR A 77 11.69 0.28 -4.50
CA THR A 77 10.49 0.49 -5.31
C THR A 77 10.77 0.67 -6.81
N ASP A 78 11.88 1.33 -7.16
CA ASP A 78 12.24 1.60 -8.55
C ASP A 78 13.05 0.47 -9.19
N ASP A 79 13.56 -0.47 -8.37
CA ASP A 79 14.40 -1.58 -8.81
C ASP A 79 13.61 -2.89 -9.00
N VAL A 80 12.33 -2.91 -8.60
CA VAL A 80 11.48 -4.09 -8.83
C VAL A 80 10.95 -4.14 -10.25
N ILE A 81 10.83 -5.35 -10.77
CA ILE A 81 10.18 -5.62 -12.05
C ILE A 81 8.71 -5.95 -11.80
N ARG A 82 7.82 -5.25 -12.49
CA ARG A 82 6.36 -5.47 -12.44
C ARG A 82 5.93 -6.31 -13.63
N ASP A 83 5.07 -7.30 -13.41
CA ASP A 83 4.48 -8.15 -14.45
C ASP A 83 2.95 -8.18 -14.29
N SER A 84 2.28 -7.45 -15.18
CA SER A 84 0.82 -7.35 -15.19
C SER A 84 0.13 -8.63 -15.65
N ALA A 85 0.80 -9.51 -16.41
CA ALA A 85 0.20 -10.76 -16.87
C ALA A 85 0.01 -11.75 -15.71
N THR A 86 0.85 -11.64 -14.67
CA THR A 86 0.80 -12.51 -13.50
C THR A 86 0.42 -11.79 -12.21
N ASN A 87 0.12 -10.48 -12.26
CA ASN A 87 -0.07 -9.61 -11.09
C ASN A 87 1.06 -9.80 -10.07
N SER A 88 2.30 -9.62 -10.52
CA SER A 88 3.46 -9.82 -9.66
C SER A 88 4.47 -8.69 -9.70
N VAL A 89 5.12 -8.53 -8.55
CA VAL A 89 6.29 -7.68 -8.35
C VAL A 89 7.45 -8.58 -7.98
N ARG A 90 8.61 -8.34 -8.57
CA ARG A 90 9.81 -9.13 -8.33
C ARG A 90 11.02 -8.26 -8.06
N HIS A 91 11.80 -8.67 -7.06
CA HIS A 91 13.12 -8.15 -6.83
C HIS A 91 14.18 -9.24 -7.03
N SER A 92 15.38 -8.87 -7.51
CA SER A 92 16.47 -9.80 -7.77
C SER A 92 17.80 -9.15 -7.38
N GLY A 93 18.74 -9.98 -6.92
CA GLY A 93 20.04 -9.51 -6.46
C GLY A 93 21.14 -10.53 -6.76
N ALA A 94 22.38 -10.18 -6.42
CA ALA A 94 23.56 -11.03 -6.65
C ALA A 94 23.58 -12.30 -5.77
N GLY A 95 22.67 -12.41 -4.79
CA GLY A 95 22.57 -13.52 -3.86
C GLY A 95 22.55 -13.04 -2.41
N TRP A 96 21.43 -13.24 -1.73
CA TRP A 96 21.22 -12.87 -0.33
C TRP A 96 21.34 -14.12 0.56
N THR A 97 22.23 -14.08 1.54
CA THR A 97 22.46 -15.25 2.39
C THR A 97 21.28 -15.52 3.33
N THR A 98 21.03 -16.81 3.56
CA THR A 98 20.12 -17.30 4.61
C THR A 98 20.86 -17.96 5.78
N ALA A 99 22.20 -17.91 5.76
CA ALA A 99 23.03 -18.51 6.79
C ALA A 99 22.98 -17.71 8.10
N GLY A 100 23.26 -18.37 9.24
CA GLY A 100 23.37 -17.69 10.53
C GLY A 100 22.06 -17.01 10.98
N ASN A 101 20.91 -17.56 10.60
CA ASN A 101 19.57 -17.01 10.82
C ASN A 101 19.22 -15.76 9.99
N ALA A 102 20.06 -15.38 9.02
CA ALA A 102 19.72 -14.33 8.06
C ALA A 102 18.47 -14.73 7.26
N LYS A 103 17.68 -13.72 6.87
CA LYS A 103 16.50 -13.91 6.04
C LYS A 103 16.54 -12.93 4.87
N ALA A 104 16.08 -13.36 3.72
CA ALA A 104 15.84 -12.47 2.58
C ALA A 104 14.35 -12.11 2.57
N THR A 105 14.06 -10.82 2.72
CA THR A 105 12.69 -10.32 2.89
C THR A 105 12.39 -9.25 1.85
N LEU A 106 11.25 -9.36 1.18
CA LEU A 106 10.69 -8.32 0.34
C LEU A 106 9.34 -7.90 0.93
N GLU A 107 9.17 -6.60 1.17
CA GLU A 107 7.91 -6.02 1.64
C GLU A 107 7.37 -5.07 0.57
N THR A 108 6.13 -5.31 0.14
CA THR A 108 5.45 -4.60 -0.93
C THR A 108 4.15 -4.00 -0.42
N THR A 109 4.01 -2.69 -0.55
CA THR A 109 2.80 -1.95 -0.23
C THR A 109 2.06 -1.62 -1.52
N TYR A 110 0.77 -1.95 -1.56
CA TYR A 110 -0.10 -1.69 -2.70
C TYR A 110 -1.28 -0.81 -2.31
N ARG A 111 -1.74 0.00 -3.25
CA ARG A 111 -3.03 0.67 -3.20
C ARG A 111 -4.11 -0.31 -3.64
N VAL A 112 -5.18 -0.40 -2.87
CA VAL A 112 -6.38 -1.16 -3.19
C VAL A 112 -7.19 -0.37 -4.23
N PRO A 113 -7.74 -1.01 -5.28
CA PRO A 113 -8.66 -0.35 -6.21
C PRO A 113 -9.79 0.37 -5.49
N ASP A 114 -10.22 1.53 -6.01
CA ASP A 114 -11.33 2.30 -5.44
C ASP A 114 -12.68 1.59 -5.58
N ASP A 115 -12.78 0.66 -6.54
CA ASP A 115 -13.96 -0.17 -6.82
C ASP A 115 -13.87 -1.58 -6.23
N ALA A 116 -12.89 -1.85 -5.35
CA ALA A 116 -12.79 -3.12 -4.65
C ALA A 116 -14.06 -3.39 -3.82
N THR A 117 -14.54 -4.63 -3.83
CA THR A 117 -15.82 -4.99 -3.20
C THR A 117 -15.61 -5.37 -1.73
N PRO A 118 -16.22 -4.66 -0.76
CA PRO A 118 -16.18 -5.06 0.65
C PRO A 118 -16.72 -6.47 0.87
N GLY A 119 -16.07 -7.22 1.76
CA GLY A 119 -16.33 -8.63 2.04
C GLY A 119 -15.49 -9.61 1.21
N ASP A 120 -14.85 -9.15 0.13
CA ASP A 120 -13.95 -10.00 -0.65
C ASP A 120 -12.75 -10.47 0.18
N VAL A 121 -12.39 -11.74 0.01
CA VAL A 121 -11.20 -12.35 0.61
C VAL A 121 -10.25 -12.75 -0.52
N LEU A 122 -9.17 -11.99 -0.68
CA LEU A 122 -8.24 -12.13 -1.80
C LEU A 122 -6.99 -12.89 -1.35
N ASN A 123 -6.84 -14.12 -1.84
CA ASN A 123 -5.67 -14.96 -1.56
C ASN A 123 -4.51 -14.59 -2.50
N THR A 124 -3.31 -14.54 -1.94
CA THR A 124 -2.11 -14.09 -2.63
C THR A 124 -1.06 -15.20 -2.70
N GLY A 125 0.01 -14.95 -3.45
CA GLY A 125 1.09 -15.91 -3.63
C GLY A 125 2.47 -15.30 -3.42
N ALA A 126 3.49 -16.16 -3.41
CA ALA A 126 4.88 -15.78 -3.48
C ALA A 126 5.69 -16.79 -4.32
N ALA A 127 6.85 -16.36 -4.82
CA ALA A 127 7.86 -17.27 -5.35
C ALA A 127 9.27 -16.86 -4.95
N THR A 128 10.21 -17.78 -5.11
CA THR A 128 11.64 -17.51 -4.93
C THR A 128 12.50 -18.34 -5.88
N THR A 129 13.73 -17.91 -6.08
CA THR A 129 14.79 -18.68 -6.75
C THR A 129 16.07 -18.56 -5.94
N LEU A 130 16.75 -19.69 -5.71
CA LEU A 130 18.07 -19.70 -5.09
C LEU A 130 19.14 -19.73 -6.20
N VAL A 131 20.26 -19.04 -6.00
CA VAL A 131 21.26 -18.75 -7.06
C VAL A 131 21.88 -20.01 -7.67
N LEU A 132 22.19 -21.01 -6.86
CA LEU A 132 22.84 -22.25 -7.30
C LEU A 132 21.86 -23.40 -7.51
N ALA A 133 20.56 -23.10 -7.45
CA ALA A 133 19.48 -24.06 -7.45
C ALA A 133 18.77 -24.05 -8.80
N SER A 134 18.55 -25.22 -9.38
CA SER A 134 17.69 -25.35 -10.56
C SER A 134 16.22 -25.16 -10.16
N GLY A 135 15.60 -24.10 -10.68
CA GLY A 135 14.15 -23.93 -10.72
C GLY A 135 13.60 -22.90 -9.73
N ARG A 136 12.52 -22.24 -10.16
CA ARG A 136 11.73 -21.31 -9.35
C ARG A 136 10.76 -22.08 -8.48
N LYS A 137 10.69 -21.76 -7.19
CA LYS A 137 9.70 -22.32 -6.26
C LYS A 137 8.53 -21.37 -6.18
N VAL A 138 7.35 -21.82 -6.56
CA VAL A 138 6.14 -20.99 -6.68
C VAL A 138 5.07 -21.55 -5.77
N ALA A 139 4.50 -20.70 -4.92
CA ALA A 139 3.27 -20.96 -4.18
C ALA A 139 2.30 -19.81 -4.47
N ASN A 140 1.42 -20.02 -5.45
CA ASN A 140 0.39 -19.05 -5.81
C ASN A 140 -0.94 -19.80 -6.03
N PRO A 141 -1.84 -19.86 -5.03
CA PRO A 141 -1.77 -19.14 -3.75
C PRO A 141 -0.79 -19.73 -2.71
N ILE A 142 -0.45 -18.93 -1.70
CA ILE A 142 0.31 -19.34 -0.49
C ILE A 142 -0.54 -19.26 0.79
N ASN A 143 -1.86 -19.06 0.66
CA ASN A 143 -2.82 -18.92 1.77
C ASN A 143 -2.58 -17.70 2.66
N THR A 144 -2.04 -16.62 2.07
CA THR A 144 -2.02 -15.30 2.69
C THR A 144 -3.16 -14.49 2.09
N CYS A 145 -4.18 -14.21 2.90
CA CYS A 145 -5.37 -13.49 2.46
C CYS A 145 -5.40 -12.06 2.99
N VAL A 146 -5.90 -11.14 2.17
CA VAL A 146 -6.38 -9.82 2.61
C VAL A 146 -7.90 -9.78 2.48
N THR A 147 -8.58 -9.26 3.49
CA THR A 147 -10.03 -9.01 3.45
C THR A 147 -10.30 -7.56 3.12
N ILE A 148 -11.13 -7.31 2.11
CA ILE A 148 -11.61 -5.96 1.81
C ILE A 148 -12.67 -5.59 2.83
N ARG A 149 -12.41 -4.56 3.63
CA ARG A 149 -13.36 -4.03 4.61
C ARG A 149 -14.06 -2.80 4.05
N GLU A 150 -15.19 -2.45 4.66
CA GLU A 150 -15.82 -1.15 4.43
C GLU A 150 -14.84 0.00 4.77
N PRO A 151 -14.83 1.09 3.98
CA PRO A 151 -14.13 2.31 4.34
C PRO A 151 -14.65 2.87 5.67
N ASN A 152 -13.73 3.36 6.52
CA ASN A 152 -14.15 4.13 7.68
C ASN A 152 -14.64 5.53 7.24
N PRO A 153 -15.47 6.23 8.02
CA PRO A 153 -16.03 7.54 7.62
C PRO A 153 -14.99 8.57 7.18
N ALA A 154 -13.80 8.60 7.80
CA ALA A 154 -12.73 9.50 7.40
C ALA A 154 -12.12 9.16 6.02
N GLU A 155 -12.03 7.87 5.68
CA GLU A 155 -11.51 7.39 4.39
C GLU A 155 -12.53 7.63 3.26
N ALA A 156 -13.82 7.47 3.55
CA ALA A 156 -14.92 7.73 2.59
C ALA A 156 -15.01 9.21 2.19
N VAL A 157 -14.73 10.14 3.11
CA VAL A 157 -14.75 11.57 2.83
C VAL A 157 -13.58 11.97 1.93
N THR A 158 -12.37 11.44 2.16
CA THR A 158 -11.22 11.74 1.30
C THR A 158 -11.39 11.18 -0.12
N GLY A 159 -11.88 9.94 -0.27
CA GLY A 159 -12.15 9.36 -1.60
C GLY A 159 -13.24 10.11 -2.38
N SER A 160 -14.23 10.68 -1.66
CA SER A 160 -15.26 11.53 -2.28
C SER A 160 -14.70 12.86 -2.81
N LEU A 161 -13.68 13.41 -2.18
CA LEU A 161 -13.06 14.68 -2.61
C LEU A 161 -12.18 14.50 -3.86
N GLU A 162 -11.53 13.34 -3.99
CA GLU A 162 -10.76 12.97 -5.20
C GLU A 162 -11.68 12.70 -6.40
N GLY A 163 -12.83 12.04 -6.16
CA GLY A 163 -13.86 11.80 -7.19
C GLY A 163 -14.60 13.06 -7.67
N LEU A 164 -14.52 14.17 -6.93
CA LEU A 164 -15.11 15.47 -7.30
C LEU A 164 -14.15 16.37 -8.11
N GLY A 165 -12.98 15.87 -8.52
CA GLY A 165 -12.13 16.56 -9.50
C GLY A 165 -11.50 17.87 -9.00
N LEU A 166 -11.19 17.98 -7.70
CA LEU A 166 -10.52 19.16 -7.11
C LEU A 166 -9.00 19.17 -7.35
N GLY A 167 -8.54 18.64 -8.49
CA GLY A 167 -7.16 18.75 -8.93
C GLY A 167 -6.86 20.20 -9.34
N SER A 168 -6.00 20.86 -8.57
CA SER A 168 -5.49 22.23 -8.75
C SER A 168 -6.40 23.37 -8.26
N LEU A 169 -6.28 23.73 -6.98
CA LEU A 169 -6.36 25.12 -6.54
C LEU A 169 -4.94 25.66 -6.33
N THR A 170 -4.24 25.95 -7.43
CA THR A 170 -3.27 27.06 -7.40
C THR A 170 -4.06 28.35 -7.26
N SER A 171 -3.66 29.17 -6.28
CA SER A 171 -4.22 30.49 -5.97
C SER A 171 -4.54 31.31 -7.22
N GLY A 172 -5.79 31.76 -7.35
CA GLY A 172 -6.18 32.66 -8.43
C GLY A 172 -7.68 32.70 -8.73
N SER A 173 -8.55 32.83 -7.72
CA SER A 173 -9.92 33.30 -7.91
C SER A 173 -10.51 33.70 -6.55
N SER A 174 -10.49 35.00 -6.29
CA SER A 174 -11.23 35.64 -5.21
C SER A 174 -12.73 35.54 -5.49
N ALA A 175 -13.41 34.58 -4.85
CA ALA A 175 -14.79 34.69 -4.36
C ALA A 175 -15.32 33.32 -3.90
N LEU A 176 -14.75 32.72 -2.85
CA LEU A 176 -15.50 31.87 -1.92
C LEU A 176 -14.84 32.01 -0.55
N GLY A 177 -15.60 32.57 0.39
CA GLY A 177 -15.16 32.98 1.71
C GLY A 177 -14.60 31.83 2.53
N ASP A 178 -13.45 32.14 3.10
CA ASP A 178 -12.62 31.42 4.05
C ASP A 178 -13.44 30.77 5.19
N ILE A 179 -13.61 29.44 5.17
CA ILE A 179 -13.86 28.66 6.39
C ILE A 179 -12.47 28.33 6.95
N GLY A 180 -11.76 29.39 7.31
CA GLY A 180 -10.45 29.38 7.93
C GLY A 180 -10.62 29.36 9.44
N ALA A 181 -9.86 28.48 10.08
CA ALA A 181 -9.88 28.24 11.51
C ALA A 181 -9.57 29.51 12.33
N ASP A 182 -10.59 30.11 12.95
CA ASP A 182 -10.42 30.88 14.19
C ASP A 182 -11.76 30.97 14.97
N PRO A 183 -11.94 30.23 16.09
CA PRO A 183 -13.17 30.29 16.87
C PRO A 183 -13.35 31.59 17.68
N ALA A 184 -12.37 32.52 17.68
CA ALA A 184 -12.45 33.75 18.47
C ALA A 184 -13.06 34.96 17.74
N VAL A 185 -13.26 34.89 16.41
CA VAL A 185 -13.73 36.04 15.60
C VAL A 185 -15.22 35.95 15.25
N PHE A 186 -15.87 34.79 15.44
CA PHE A 186 -17.24 34.55 14.99
C PHE A 186 -18.33 35.37 15.72
N SER A 187 -18.03 36.03 16.84
CA SER A 187 -19.05 36.71 17.66
C SER A 187 -19.17 38.23 17.44
N ALA A 188 -18.33 38.85 16.61
CA ALA A 188 -18.36 40.32 16.43
C ALA A 188 -19.09 40.80 15.16
N ASP A 189 -19.10 40.02 14.07
CA ASP A 189 -19.61 40.49 12.77
C ASP A 189 -21.07 40.11 12.46
N LEU A 190 -21.69 39.24 13.26
CA LEU A 190 -23.09 38.81 13.03
C LEU A 190 -24.14 39.80 13.58
N ILE A 191 -23.74 40.82 14.35
CA ILE A 191 -24.68 41.75 15.00
C ILE A 191 -24.75 43.12 14.29
N ASN A 192 -23.74 43.50 13.50
CA ASN A 192 -23.66 44.87 12.94
C ASN A 192 -24.15 45.03 11.49
N ASN A 193 -24.56 43.96 10.80
CA ASN A 193 -24.93 44.08 9.37
C ASN A 193 -26.30 43.50 9.00
N ILE A 194 -27.21 43.33 9.96
CA ILE A 194 -28.64 43.21 9.66
C ILE A 194 -29.21 44.63 9.68
N ASP A 195 -29.09 45.34 8.57
CA ASP A 195 -29.83 46.58 8.35
C ASP A 195 -31.28 46.22 8.00
N VAL A 196 -32.12 46.11 9.04
CA VAL A 196 -33.58 45.88 8.93
C VAL A 196 -34.29 47.08 8.25
N GLY A 197 -33.58 48.17 7.95
CA GLY A 197 -34.12 49.41 7.39
C GLY A 197 -34.49 49.38 5.90
N GLN A 198 -34.02 48.40 5.11
CA GLN A 198 -34.35 48.32 3.68
C GLN A 198 -35.51 47.37 3.32
N LEU A 199 -36.09 46.65 4.29
CA LEU A 199 -37.22 45.74 4.04
C LEU A 199 -38.61 46.38 4.29
N ILE A 200 -38.68 47.63 4.79
CA ILE A 200 -39.94 48.37 5.02
C ILE A 200 -39.82 49.77 4.41
N GLY A 201 -39.82 49.87 3.07
CA GLY A 201 -39.74 51.16 2.38
C GLY A 201 -40.52 51.23 1.06
N ALA A 202 -41.29 50.21 0.73
CA ALA A 202 -42.19 50.19 -0.42
C ALA A 202 -43.63 50.52 0.00
N VAL A 203 -43.88 51.63 0.70
CA VAL A 203 -45.24 52.19 0.88
C VAL A 203 -45.16 53.71 1.14
N ALA A 204 -45.94 54.49 0.37
CA ALA A 204 -46.28 55.93 0.50
C ALA A 204 -45.26 56.94 -0.08
N GLY A 205 -45.64 57.92 -0.91
CA GLY A 205 -46.95 58.32 -1.42
C GLY A 205 -46.86 59.63 -2.24
N SER A 206 -47.88 59.81 -3.09
CA SER A 206 -48.41 61.03 -3.75
C SER A 206 -47.56 61.81 -4.76
#